data_AF-A0A917VVQ1-F1
#
_entry.id   AF-A0A917VVQ1-F1
#
_cell.length_a   1.000
_cell.length_b   1.000
_cell.length_c   1.000
_cell.angle_alpha   90.00
_cell.angle_beta   90.00
_cell.angle_gamma   90.00
#
_symmetry.space_group_name_H-M   'P 1'
#
loop_
_entity.id
_entity.type
_entity.pdbx_description
1 polymer ?
#
loop_
_entity_poly.entity_id
_entity_poly.type
_entity_poly.pdbx_seq_one_letter_code
_entity_poly.pdbx_strand_id
1 'polypeptide(L)'
;MPEPSEAFQVDLDELDNLTARAANFIGFLNDSLTSLEQRMATMHQAWSGDAAIAQADAFRQWSAGATDVREGVDAMRQAAVDAHTRYTDAIQTVQRMFGPR
;
A
#
# COMPACT_ATOMS: atom_id res chain seq x y z
N MET A 1 -14.15 19.60 -28.51
CA MET A 1 -14.34 19.38 -27.06
C MET A 1 -14.48 17.89 -26.89
N PRO A 2 -13.69 17.24 -26.01
CA PRO A 2 -13.92 15.83 -25.69
C PRO A 2 -15.28 15.68 -24.98
N GLU A 3 -16.02 14.63 -25.33
CA GLU A 3 -17.31 14.31 -24.74
C GLU A 3 -17.13 13.90 -23.26
N PRO A 4 -18.06 14.25 -22.36
CA PRO A 4 -17.93 13.99 -20.91
C PRO A 4 -17.81 12.50 -20.55
N SER A 5 -18.12 11.60 -21.48
CA SER A 5 -17.95 10.15 -21.32
C SER A 5 -16.48 9.69 -21.32
N GLU A 6 -15.58 10.40 -22.02
CA GLU A 6 -14.14 10.05 -22.03
C GLU A 6 -13.46 10.46 -20.71
N ALA A 7 -13.93 11.53 -20.06
CA ALA A 7 -13.39 12.01 -18.79
C ALA A 7 -13.75 11.14 -17.57
N PHE A 8 -14.69 10.20 -17.74
CA PHE A 8 -15.13 9.25 -16.71
C PHE A 8 -14.76 7.80 -17.05
N GLN A 9 -13.86 7.59 -18.02
CA GLN A 9 -13.17 6.31 -18.11
C GLN A 9 -12.04 6.32 -17.07
N VAL A 10 -12.44 6.25 -15.81
CA VAL A 10 -11.52 5.82 -14.76
C VAL A 10 -10.98 4.48 -15.23
N ASP A 11 -9.68 4.42 -15.51
CA ASP A 11 -9.03 3.17 -15.89
C ASP A 11 -9.01 2.27 -14.65
N LEU A 12 -10.06 1.46 -14.54
CA LEU A 12 -10.26 0.51 -13.47
C LEU A 12 -9.11 -0.51 -13.42
N ASP A 13 -8.51 -0.82 -14.58
CA ASP A 13 -7.35 -1.69 -14.68
C ASP A 13 -6.08 -1.01 -14.12
N GLU A 14 -5.92 0.31 -14.34
CA GLU A 14 -4.84 1.10 -13.74
C GLU A 14 -4.95 1.16 -12.21
N LEU A 15 -6.18 1.32 -11.68
CA LEU A 15 -6.46 1.28 -10.25
C LEU A 15 -6.15 -0.09 -9.63
N ASP A 16 -6.50 -1.18 -10.31
CA ASP A 16 -6.18 -2.53 -9.87
C ASP A 16 -4.67 -2.79 -9.89
N ASN A 17 -3.96 -2.31 -10.92
CA ASN A 17 -2.51 -2.42 -11.00
C ASN A 17 -1.82 -1.62 -9.89
N LEU A 18 -2.26 -0.38 -9.62
CA LEU A 18 -1.75 0.43 -8.52
C LEU A 18 -1.97 -0.27 -7.17
N THR A 19 -3.15 -0.84 -6.97
CA THR A 19 -3.52 -1.60 -5.77
C THR A 19 -2.61 -2.82 -5.58
N ALA A 20 -2.34 -3.58 -6.65
CA ALA A 20 -1.46 -4.74 -6.61
C ALA A 20 0.00 -4.35 -6.30
N ARG A 21 0.50 -3.27 -6.91
CA ARG A 21 1.84 -2.74 -6.65
C ARG A 21 2.00 -2.28 -5.20
N ALA A 22 0.98 -1.60 -4.67
CA ALA A 22 0.94 -1.20 -3.27
C ALA A 22 0.99 -2.40 -2.31
N ALA A 23 0.20 -3.45 -2.58
CA ALA A 23 0.21 -4.67 -1.78
C ALA A 23 1.57 -5.39 -1.81
N ASN A 24 2.19 -5.49 -2.99
CA ASN A 24 3.52 -6.10 -3.14
C ASN A 24 4.60 -5.30 -2.37
N PHE A 25 4.54 -3.97 -2.43
CA PHE A 25 5.47 -3.12 -1.68
C PHE A 25 5.32 -3.29 -0.17
N ILE A 26 4.08 -3.37 0.33
CA ILE A 26 3.79 -3.66 1.74
C ILE A 26 4.39 -5.01 2.16
N GLY A 27 4.20 -6.06 1.35
CA GLY A 27 4.80 -7.38 1.60
C GLY A 27 6.33 -7.31 1.70
N PHE A 28 6.96 -6.69 0.71
CA PHE A 28 8.42 -6.50 0.69
C PHE A 28 8.96 -5.74 1.92
N LEU A 29 8.27 -4.68 2.36
CA LEU A 29 8.65 -3.93 3.55
C LEU A 29 8.59 -4.79 4.81
N ASN A 30 7.52 -5.56 4.98
CA ASN A 30 7.35 -6.45 6.14
C ASN A 30 8.44 -7.53 6.20
N ASP A 31 8.70 -8.21 5.08
CA ASP A 31 9.74 -9.25 5.01
C ASP A 31 11.12 -8.67 5.32
N SER A 32 11.40 -7.47 4.81
CA SER A 32 12.67 -6.77 5.06
C SER A 32 12.83 -6.38 6.53
N LEU A 33 11.78 -5.84 7.16
CA LEU A 33 11.75 -5.50 8.59
C LEU A 33 12.01 -6.72 9.46
N THR A 34 11.27 -7.81 9.25
CA THR A 34 11.43 -9.05 10.01
C THR A 34 12.83 -9.66 9.84
N SER A 35 13.36 -9.66 8.61
CA SER A 35 14.74 -10.14 8.37
C SER A 35 15.77 -9.27 9.08
N LEU A 36 15.60 -7.94 9.09
CA LEU A 36 16.51 -7.04 9.80
C LEU A 36 16.42 -7.22 11.32
N GLU A 37 15.22 -7.35 11.88
CA GLU A 37 15.00 -7.62 13.31
C GLU A 37 15.74 -8.88 13.77
N GLN A 38 15.62 -9.97 13.00
CA GLN A 38 16.32 -11.22 13.30
C GLN A 38 17.84 -11.05 13.28
N ARG A 39 18.38 -10.40 12.25
CA ARG A 39 19.83 -10.16 12.13
C ARG A 39 20.38 -9.31 13.26
N MET A 40 19.65 -8.27 13.64
CA MET A 40 20.02 -7.43 14.77
C MET A 40 19.97 -8.18 16.08
N ALA A 41 18.92 -8.99 16.31
CA ALA A 41 18.81 -9.79 17.53
C ALA A 41 20.00 -10.74 17.69
N THR A 42 20.49 -11.32 16.58
CA THR A 42 21.74 -12.10 16.58
C THR A 42 22.96 -11.23 16.86
N MET A 43 23.07 -10.06 16.23
CA MET A 43 24.21 -9.15 16.40
C MET A 43 24.37 -8.67 17.85
N HIS A 44 23.26 -8.32 18.51
CA HIS A 44 23.23 -7.84 19.90
C HIS A 44 23.63 -8.90 20.94
N GLN A 45 23.78 -10.17 20.56
CA GLN A 45 24.30 -11.21 21.47
C GLN A 45 25.79 -11.01 21.79
N ALA A 46 26.55 -10.45 20.85
CA ALA A 46 27.99 -10.23 20.97
C ALA A 46 28.37 -8.74 20.96
N TRP A 47 27.43 -7.86 20.63
CA TRP A 47 27.63 -6.41 20.55
C TRP A 47 26.85 -5.69 21.65
N SER A 48 27.57 -4.95 22.50
CA SER A 48 26.99 -4.17 23.60
C SER A 48 27.68 -2.82 23.75
N GLY A 49 27.15 -1.98 24.65
CA GLY A 49 27.62 -0.61 24.89
C GLY A 49 26.81 0.45 24.15
N ASP A 50 27.22 1.72 24.26
CA ASP A 50 26.43 2.87 23.84
C ASP A 50 26.09 2.86 22.34
N ALA A 51 27.00 2.36 21.50
CA ALA A 51 26.76 2.22 20.06
C ALA A 51 25.67 1.20 19.74
N ALA A 52 25.61 0.09 20.50
CA ALA A 52 24.57 -0.91 20.35
C ALA A 52 23.19 -0.34 20.75
N ILE A 53 23.14 0.44 21.84
CA ILE A 53 21.92 1.13 22.27
C ILE A 53 21.44 2.13 21.20
N ALA A 54 22.33 3.00 20.72
CA ALA A 54 22.00 3.98 19.69
C ALA A 54 21.50 3.33 18.39
N GLN A 55 22.09 2.19 18.01
CA GLN A 55 21.64 1.42 16.85
C GLN A 55 20.24 0.84 17.06
N ALA A 56 19.97 0.25 18.23
CA ALA A 56 18.65 -0.30 18.57
C ALA A 56 17.58 0.80 18.57
N ASP A 57 17.89 1.98 19.07
CA ASP A 57 17.00 3.15 19.04
C ASP A 57 16.70 3.61 17.62
N ALA A 58 17.73 3.73 16.78
CA ALA A 58 17.57 4.08 15.37
C ALA A 58 16.71 3.06 14.63
N PHE A 59 16.89 1.76 14.92
CA PHE A 59 16.06 0.73 14.31
C PHE A 59 14.61 0.80 14.76
N ARG A 60 14.35 1.06 16.05
CA ARG A 60 12.97 1.24 16.55
C ARG A 60 12.26 2.39 15.85
N GLN A 61 12.95 3.51 15.65
CA GLN A 61 12.40 4.66 14.91
C GLN A 61 12.13 4.31 13.45
N TRP A 62 13.05 3.59 12.80
CA TRP A 62 12.86 3.15 11.43
C TRP A 62 11.69 2.17 11.27
N SER A 63 11.56 1.19 12.18
CA SER A 63 10.46 0.22 12.19
C SER A 63 9.09 0.89 12.39
N ALA A 64 9.02 1.89 13.27
CA ALA A 64 7.83 2.72 13.43
C ALA A 64 7.48 3.47 12.12
N GLY A 65 8.44 4.16 11.51
CA GLY A 65 8.21 4.89 10.25
C GLY A 65 7.83 3.97 9.09
N ALA A 66 8.41 2.77 9.01
CA ALA A 66 8.05 1.78 8.01
C ALA A 66 6.62 1.24 8.23
N THR A 67 6.18 1.13 9.48
CA THR A 67 4.80 0.81 9.85
C THR A 67 3.84 1.92 9.39
N ASP A 68 4.16 3.18 9.63
CA ASP A 68 3.34 4.32 9.18
C ASP A 68 3.19 4.35 7.66
N VAL A 69 4.28 4.10 6.92
CA VAL A 69 4.26 4.01 5.46
C VAL A 69 3.36 2.87 5.00
N ARG A 70 3.47 1.68 5.61
CA ARG A 70 2.63 0.53 5.30
C ARG A 70 1.15 0.87 5.48
N GLU A 71 0.79 1.49 6.60
CA GLU A 71 -0.59 1.83 6.93
C GLU A 71 -1.16 2.89 5.97
N GLY A 72 -0.38 3.92 5.65
CA GLY A 72 -0.77 4.92 4.66
C GLY A 72 -0.97 4.32 3.26
N VAL A 73 -0.08 3.43 2.83
CA VAL A 73 -0.21 2.73 1.54
C VAL A 73 -1.42 1.80 1.52
N ASP A 74 -1.71 1.09 2.61
CA ASP A 74 -2.91 0.24 2.67
C ASP A 74 -4.20 1.07 2.69
N ALA A 75 -4.21 2.22 3.37
CA ALA A 75 -5.35 3.14 3.34
C ALA A 75 -5.60 3.68 1.92
N MET A 76 -4.55 4.06 1.18
CA MET A 76 -4.66 4.47 -0.22
C MET A 76 -5.20 3.32 -1.10
N ARG A 77 -4.71 2.09 -0.87
CA ARG A 77 -5.17 0.88 -1.56
C ARG A 77 -6.66 0.61 -1.31
N GLN A 78 -7.12 0.72 -0.06
CA GLN A 78 -8.54 0.54 0.29
C GLN A 78 -9.41 1.61 -0.38
N ALA A 79 -8.98 2.88 -0.36
CA ALA A 79 -9.69 3.96 -1.03
C ALA A 79 -9.83 3.74 -2.54
N ALA A 80 -8.79 3.20 -3.19
CA ALA A 80 -8.81 2.83 -4.60
C ALA A 80 -9.82 1.71 -4.90
N VAL A 81 -9.84 0.64 -4.08
CA VAL A 81 -10.81 -0.47 -4.20
C VAL A 81 -12.24 0.02 -4.02
N ASP A 82 -12.48 0.89 -3.05
CA ASP A 82 -13.78 1.47 -2.81
C ASP A 82 -14.25 2.35 -3.99
N ALA A 83 -13.34 3.15 -4.56
CA ALA A 83 -13.63 3.96 -5.75
C ALA A 83 -13.97 3.08 -6.95
N HIS A 84 -13.16 2.05 -7.21
CA HIS A 84 -13.39 1.06 -8.27
C HIS A 84 -14.79 0.43 -8.15
N THR A 85 -15.16 -0.02 -6.93
CA THR A 85 -16.46 -0.63 -6.65
C THR A 85 -17.61 0.34 -6.96
N ARG A 86 -17.52 1.59 -6.48
CA ARG A 86 -18.55 2.62 -6.72
C ARG A 86 -18.72 2.92 -8.22
N TYR A 87 -17.62 3.00 -8.97
CA TYR A 87 -17.68 3.24 -10.42
C TYR A 87 -18.28 2.06 -11.17
N THR A 88 -17.90 0.84 -10.80
CA THR A 88 -18.45 -0.39 -11.39
C THR A 88 -19.97 -0.47 -11.17
N ASP A 89 -20.45 -0.22 -9.95
CA ASP A 89 -21.88 -0.24 -9.61
C ASP A 89 -22.67 0.84 -10.37
N ALA A 90 -22.09 2.04 -10.53
CA ALA A 90 -22.69 3.11 -11.30
C ALA A 90 -22.85 2.73 -12.78
N ILE A 91 -21.79 2.16 -13.40
CA ILE A 91 -21.82 1.67 -14.79
C ILE A 91 -22.90 0.60 -14.96
N GLN A 92 -22.94 -0.40 -14.06
CA GLN A 92 -23.95 -1.47 -14.11
C GLN A 92 -25.38 -0.95 -13.96
N THR A 93 -25.58 0.06 -13.11
CA THR A 93 -26.90 0.67 -12.89
C THR A 93 -27.36 1.43 -14.14
N VAL A 94 -26.47 2.19 -14.77
CA VAL A 94 -26.76 2.88 -16.04
C VAL A 94 -27.09 1.86 -17.14
N GLN A 95 -26.33 0.77 -17.27
CA GLN A 95 -26.62 -0.30 -18.23
C GLN A 95 -27.98 -0.97 -17.99
N ARG A 96 -28.36 -1.20 -16.72
CA ARG A 96 -29.68 -1.75 -16.37
C ARG A 96 -30.83 -0.80 -16.71
N MET A 97 -30.65 0.51 -16.48
CA MET A 97 -31.70 1.51 -16.70
C MET A 97 -31.88 1.88 -18.17
N PHE A 98 -30.79 1.92 -18.94
CA PHE A 98 -30.80 2.51 -20.28
C PHE A 98 -30.44 1.53 -21.40
N GLY A 99 -30.17 0.26 -21.08
CA GLY A 99 -29.75 -0.76 -22.04
C GLY A 99 -28.31 -0.56 -22.53
N PRO A 100 -27.69 -1.60 -23.13
CA PRO A 100 -26.37 -1.46 -23.73
C PRO A 100 -26.47 -0.48 -24.92
N ARG A 101 -25.59 0.52 -24.95
CA ARG A 101 -25.40 1.37 -26.13
C ARG A 101 -24.60 0.63 -27.20
#